data_AF-A0A2N5IPY7-F1
#
_entry.id   AF-A0A2N5IPY7-F1
#
_cell.length_a   1.000
_cell.length_b   1.000
_cell.length_c   1.000
_cell.angle_alpha   90.00
_cell.angle_beta   90.00
_cell.angle_gamma   90.00
#
_symmetry.space_group_name_H-M   'P 1'
#
loop_
_entity.id
_entity.type
_entity.pdbx_description
1 polymer ?
#
loop_
_entity_poly.entity_id
_entity_poly.type
_entity_poly.pdbx_seq_one_letter_code
_entity_poly.pdbx_strand_id
1 'polypeptide(L)'
;MLSDKDRAYARAKGKAIINRHAHEMLHDRVGAAEPKNDGKQTPWRGHPVFTAQHATATCCRGCIEKWHHIPQGRALTEEETNRLADLVMAWIERDLIHHPVR
;
A
#
# COMPACT_ATOMS: atom_id res chain seq x y z
N MET A 1 -8.08 3.47 -9.75
CA MET A 1 -8.37 4.79 -9.17
C MET A 1 -9.04 4.61 -7.82
N LEU A 2 -8.85 5.56 -6.90
CA LEU A 2 -9.55 5.59 -5.61
C LEU A 2 -11.05 5.83 -5.79
N SER A 3 -11.83 5.45 -4.79
CA SER A 3 -13.23 5.90 -4.67
C SER A 3 -13.29 7.34 -4.15
N ASP A 4 -14.41 8.04 -4.36
CA ASP A 4 -14.59 9.39 -3.80
C ASP A 4 -14.49 9.40 -2.28
N LYS A 5 -14.99 8.34 -1.62
CA LYS A 5 -14.88 8.15 -0.17
C LYS A 5 -13.41 8.01 0.27
N ASP A 6 -12.62 7.21 -0.44
CA ASP A 6 -11.20 7.01 -0.11
C ASP A 6 -10.38 8.29 -0.38
N ARG A 7 -10.70 9.05 -1.43
CA ARG A 7 -10.11 10.37 -1.68
C ARG A 7 -10.44 11.36 -0.56
N ALA A 8 -11.71 11.44 -0.17
CA ALA A 8 -12.14 12.29 0.93
C ALA A 8 -11.44 11.90 2.25
N TYR A 9 -11.33 10.61 2.53
CA TYR A 9 -10.60 10.10 3.69
C TYR A 9 -9.11 10.47 3.65
N ALA A 10 -8.44 10.25 2.51
CA ALA A 10 -7.03 10.57 2.35
C ALA A 10 -6.75 12.06 2.57
N ARG A 11 -7.63 12.93 2.06
CA ARG A 11 -7.54 14.38 2.28
C ARG A 11 -7.78 14.76 3.74
N ALA A 12 -8.82 14.20 4.35
CA ALA A 12 -9.20 14.51 5.73
C ALA A 12 -8.12 14.07 6.74
N LYS A 13 -7.44 12.95 6.49
CA LYS A 13 -6.34 12.47 7.34
C LYS A 13 -5.00 13.15 7.06
N GLY A 14 -4.77 13.53 5.80
CA GLY A 14 -3.53 14.15 5.37
C GLY A 14 -2.37 13.16 5.14
N LYS A 15 -1.35 13.63 4.42
CA LYS A 15 -0.22 12.84 3.92
C LYS A 15 0.50 12.05 5.02
N ALA A 16 0.83 12.69 6.13
CA ALA A 16 1.60 12.05 7.21
C ALA A 16 0.89 10.83 7.80
N ILE A 17 -0.43 10.92 8.00
CA ILE A 17 -1.23 9.83 8.57
C ILE A 17 -1.40 8.70 7.55
N ILE A 18 -1.69 9.02 6.29
CA ILE A 18 -1.81 8.00 5.24
C ILE A 18 -0.46 7.29 5.01
N ASN A 19 0.66 8.01 5.10
CA ASN A 19 1.98 7.40 5.04
C ASN A 19 2.17 6.41 6.18
N ARG A 20 1.89 6.81 7.42
CA ARG A 20 1.96 5.88 8.57
C ARG A 20 1.12 4.62 8.35
N HIS A 21 -0.13 4.78 7.89
CA HIS A 21 -0.99 3.63 7.57
C HIS A 21 -0.38 2.73 6.49
N ALA A 22 0.31 3.28 5.49
CA ALA A 22 0.98 2.49 4.46
C ALA A 22 2.08 1.61 5.06
N HIS A 23 2.93 2.17 5.94
CA HIS A 23 3.96 1.39 6.64
C HIS A 23 3.37 0.32 7.56
N GLU A 24 2.39 0.69 8.40
CA GLU A 24 1.73 -0.26 9.32
C GLU A 24 1.07 -1.41 8.55
N MET A 25 0.35 -1.12 7.47
CA MET A 25 -0.30 -2.15 6.66
C MET A 25 0.71 -3.03 5.92
N LEU A 26 1.81 -2.47 5.41
CA LEU A 26 2.86 -3.27 4.78
C LEU A 26 3.53 -4.19 5.80
N HIS A 27 3.93 -3.64 6.95
CA HIS A 27 4.54 -4.39 8.03
C HIS A 27 3.65 -5.53 8.52
N ASP A 28 2.40 -5.21 8.91
CA ASP A 28 1.52 -6.16 9.60
C ASP A 28 0.93 -7.22 8.67
N ARG A 29 0.77 -6.91 7.37
CA ARG A 29 0.05 -7.78 6.42
C ARG A 29 0.97 -8.50 5.44
N VAL A 30 2.11 -7.92 5.07
CA VAL A 30 3.02 -8.52 4.05
C VAL A 30 4.48 -8.56 4.48
N GLY A 31 4.83 -7.98 5.64
CA GLY A 31 6.20 -7.82 6.11
C GLY A 31 6.83 -9.10 6.66
N ALA A 32 6.04 -10.03 7.19
CA ALA A 32 6.55 -11.30 7.70
C ALA A 32 7.11 -12.20 6.58
N ALA A 33 8.00 -13.14 6.95
CA ALA A 33 8.52 -14.16 6.02
C ALA A 33 7.41 -15.03 5.42
N GLU A 34 6.42 -15.36 6.25
CA GLU A 34 5.24 -16.15 5.90
C GLU A 34 3.98 -15.42 6.41
N PRO A 35 3.48 -14.40 5.70
CA PRO A 35 2.30 -13.67 6.13
C PRO A 35 1.05 -14.54 6.13
N LYS A 36 0.20 -14.36 7.14
CA LYS A 36 -1.10 -15.05 7.19
C LYS A 36 -1.94 -14.67 5.97
N ASN A 37 -2.53 -15.67 5.32
CA ASN A 37 -3.37 -15.52 4.13
C ASN A 37 -2.64 -14.91 2.92
N ASP A 38 -1.39 -15.29 2.65
CA ASP A 38 -0.65 -14.79 1.48
C ASP A 38 -1.44 -14.96 0.16
N GLY A 39 -1.44 -13.91 -0.65
CA GLY A 39 -2.31 -13.74 -1.82
C GLY A 39 -3.68 -13.12 -1.53
N LYS A 40 -4.10 -13.01 -0.26
CA LYS A 40 -5.39 -12.43 0.18
C LYS A 40 -5.28 -11.47 1.38
N GLN A 41 -4.07 -11.00 1.73
CA GLN A 41 -3.86 -10.20 2.95
C GLN A 41 -4.45 -8.79 2.87
N THR A 42 -4.49 -8.23 1.67
CA THR A 42 -4.89 -6.86 1.41
C THR A 42 -6.28 -6.84 0.78
N PRO A 43 -7.31 -6.32 1.48
CA PRO A 43 -8.63 -6.10 0.88
C PRO A 43 -8.54 -5.22 -0.38
N TRP A 44 -9.54 -5.27 -1.26
CA TRP A 44 -9.53 -4.43 -2.48
C TRP A 44 -9.97 -2.98 -2.23
N ARG A 45 -10.79 -2.76 -1.19
CA ARG A 45 -11.51 -1.50 -0.92
C ARG A 45 -11.61 -1.25 0.57
N GLY A 46 -11.98 -0.02 0.94
CA GLY A 46 -12.25 0.39 2.32
C GLY A 46 -11.13 1.20 2.97
N HIS A 47 -10.01 1.39 2.27
CA HIS A 47 -8.95 2.31 2.65
C HIS A 47 -8.13 2.67 1.39
N PRO A 48 -7.64 3.92 1.24
CA PRO A 48 -6.86 4.32 0.06
C PRO A 48 -5.58 3.48 -0.15
N VAL A 49 -4.89 3.11 0.94
CA VAL A 49 -3.70 2.24 0.91
C VAL A 49 -4.00 0.88 0.28
N PHE A 50 -5.17 0.29 0.54
CA PHE A 50 -5.52 -1.01 -0.02
C PHE A 50 -5.60 -0.98 -1.54
N THR A 51 -6.31 0.00 -2.10
CA THR A 51 -6.40 0.17 -3.55
C THR A 51 -5.02 0.49 -4.15
N ALA A 52 -4.23 1.32 -3.47
CA ALA A 52 -2.88 1.66 -3.91
C ALA A 52 -1.94 0.45 -3.91
N GLN A 53 -1.94 -0.38 -2.88
CA GLN A 53 -1.13 -1.60 -2.81
C GLN A 53 -1.42 -2.54 -3.97
N HIS A 54 -2.69 -2.70 -4.36
CA HIS A 54 -3.05 -3.49 -5.55
C HIS A 54 -2.57 -2.83 -6.84
N ALA A 55 -2.68 -1.51 -6.94
CA ALA A 55 -2.23 -0.78 -8.12
C ALA A 55 -0.70 -0.78 -8.28
N THR A 56 0.05 -0.83 -7.18
CA THR A 56 1.53 -0.86 -7.16
C THR A 56 2.10 -2.26 -6.97
N ALA A 57 1.26 -3.30 -7.01
CA ALA A 57 1.66 -4.70 -6.80
C ALA A 57 2.45 -4.93 -5.48
N THR A 58 2.04 -4.25 -4.41
CA THR A 58 2.59 -4.40 -3.05
C THR A 58 1.60 -5.05 -2.07
N CYS A 59 0.57 -5.72 -2.61
CA CYS A 59 -0.56 -6.26 -1.85
C CYS A 59 -0.35 -7.67 -1.25
N CYS A 60 0.62 -8.44 -1.76
CA CYS A 60 1.01 -9.76 -1.27
C CYS A 60 2.46 -10.08 -1.61
N ARG A 61 3.03 -11.15 -1.04
CA ARG A 61 4.44 -11.52 -1.28
C ARG A 61 4.70 -11.92 -2.72
N GLY A 62 3.77 -12.64 -3.36
CA GLY A 62 3.93 -13.06 -4.76
C GLY A 62 3.96 -11.88 -5.74
N CYS A 63 3.16 -10.84 -5.49
CA CYS A 63 3.25 -9.60 -6.25
C CYS A 63 4.57 -8.87 -5.98
N ILE A 64 4.98 -8.79 -4.72
CA ILE A 64 6.23 -8.14 -4.32
C ILE A 64 7.45 -8.82 -4.98
N GLU A 65 7.50 -10.14 -4.97
CA GLU A 65 8.57 -10.90 -5.62
C GLU A 65 8.59 -10.67 -7.13
N LYS A 66 7.43 -10.77 -7.78
CA LYS A 66 7.32 -10.65 -9.23
C LYS A 66 7.71 -9.26 -9.75
N TRP A 67 7.28 -8.20 -9.06
CA TRP A 67 7.37 -6.83 -9.57
C TRP A 67 8.44 -5.98 -8.92
N HIS A 68 8.82 -6.30 -7.68
CA HIS A 68 9.82 -5.54 -6.90
C HIS A 68 11.08 -6.36 -6.62
N HIS A 69 11.12 -7.62 -7.07
CA HIS A 69 12.27 -8.53 -6.95
C HIS A 69 12.73 -8.76 -5.50
N ILE A 70 11.80 -8.68 -4.55
CA ILE A 70 12.06 -9.00 -3.15
C ILE A 70 11.55 -10.42 -2.89
N PRO A 71 12.43 -11.40 -2.62
CA PRO A 71 12.07 -12.82 -2.58
C PRO A 71 11.12 -13.16 -1.42
N GLN A 72 10.29 -14.17 -1.61
CA GLN A 72 9.50 -14.76 -0.53
C GLN A 72 10.38 -15.51 0.49
N GLY A 73 9.79 -15.94 1.62
CA GLY A 73 10.47 -16.77 2.62
C GLY A 73 11.41 -16.03 3.57
N ARG A 74 11.49 -14.70 3.48
CA ARG A 74 12.10 -13.85 4.50
C ARG A 74 11.27 -12.60 4.76
N ALA A 75 11.43 -12.04 5.95
CA ALA A 75 10.80 -10.77 6.29
C ALA A 75 11.30 -9.66 5.37
N LEU A 76 10.43 -8.67 5.13
CA LEU A 76 10.85 -7.39 4.55
C LEU A 76 11.83 -6.71 5.50
N THR A 77 12.87 -6.10 4.93
CA THR A 77 13.67 -5.14 5.71
C THR A 77 12.88 -3.85 5.89
N GLU A 78 13.36 -3.00 6.80
CA GLU A 78 12.80 -1.66 6.99
C GLU A 78 12.94 -0.83 5.70
N GLU A 79 14.11 -0.89 5.04
CA GLU A 79 14.34 -0.16 3.78
C GLU A 79 13.43 -0.64 2.65
N GLU A 80 13.18 -1.94 2.56
CA GLU A 80 12.22 -2.50 1.60
C GLU A 80 10.80 -2.03 1.89
N THR A 81 10.39 -2.06 3.16
CA THR A 81 9.07 -1.57 3.57
C THR A 81 8.92 -0.08 3.25
N ASN A 82 9.94 0.72 3.54
CA ASN A 82 9.96 2.15 3.25
C ASN A 82 9.81 2.42 1.74
N ARG A 83 10.58 1.71 0.91
CA ARG A 83 10.48 1.83 -0.56
C ARG A 83 9.08 1.48 -1.08
N LEU A 84 8.47 0.41 -0.55
CA LEU A 84 7.12 0.00 -0.96
C LEU A 84 6.06 1.01 -0.47
N ALA A 85 6.23 1.59 0.72
CA ALA A 85 5.35 2.64 1.24
C ALA A 85 5.43 3.92 0.40
N ASP A 86 6.64 4.32 -0.02
CA ASP A 86 6.84 5.47 -0.90
C ASP A 86 6.10 5.31 -2.24
N LEU A 87 6.13 4.11 -2.83
CA LEU A 87 5.39 3.80 -4.05
C LEU A 87 3.87 3.89 -3.86
N VAL A 88 3.37 3.35 -2.75
CA VAL A 88 1.95 3.42 -2.37
C VAL A 88 1.53 4.88 -2.23
N MET A 89 2.32 5.69 -1.52
CA MET A 89 2.04 7.11 -1.31
C MET A 89 2.10 7.93 -2.60
N ALA A 90 3.11 7.70 -3.43
CA ALA A 90 3.24 8.38 -4.73
C ALA A 90 2.03 8.09 -5.63
N TRP A 91 1.52 6.85 -5.61
CA TRP A 91 0.32 6.50 -6.37
C TRP A 91 -0.93 7.20 -5.83
N ILE A 92 -1.12 7.25 -4.50
CA ILE A 92 -2.26 7.95 -3.88
C ILE A 92 -2.21 9.44 -4.19
N GLU A 93 -1.05 10.09 -4.03
CA GLU A 93 -0.86 11.51 -4.32
C GLU A 93 -1.19 11.82 -5.78
N ARG A 94 -0.73 10.97 -6.70
CA ARG A 94 -1.06 11.08 -8.11
C ARG A 94 -2.56 10.99 -8.37
N ASP A 95 -3.28 10.05 -7.77
CA ASP A 95 -4.75 9.96 -7.87
C ASP A 95 -5.41 11.24 -7.36
N LEU A 96 -4.97 11.76 -6.20
CA LEU A 96 -5.52 12.99 -5.62
C LEU A 96 -5.29 14.24 -6.50
N ILE A 97 -4.12 14.34 -7.15
CA ILE A 97 -3.79 15.42 -8.08
C ILE A 97 -4.68 15.37 -9.33
N HIS A 98 -4.91 14.17 -9.88
CA HIS A 98 -5.77 14.00 -11.06
C HIS A 98 -7.26 14.17 -10.76
N HIS A 99 -7.66 14.20 -9.48
CA HIS A 99 -9.04 14.30 -9.05
C HIS A 99 -9.24 15.42 -8.03
N PRO A 100 -8.95 16.70 -8.35
CA PRO A 100 -8.97 17.80 -7.38
C PRO A 100 -10.35 17.96 -6.70
N VAL A 101 -10.35 18.55 -5.50
CA VAL A 101 -11.61 18.94 -4.84
C VAL A 101 -12.30 19.97 -5.73
N ARG A 102 -13.59 19.74 -6.03
CA ARG A 102 -14.42 20.70 -6.76
C ARG A 102 -14.78 21.89 -5.90
#